data_AF-N1QTC0-F1
#
_entry.id   AF-N1QTC0-F1
#
_cell.length_a   1.000
_cell.length_b   1.000
_cell.length_c   1.000
_cell.angle_alpha   90.00
_cell.angle_beta   90.00
_cell.angle_gamma   90.00
#
_symmetry.space_group_name_H-M   'P 1'
#
loop_
_entity.id
_entity.type
_entity.pdbx_description
1 polymer ?
#
loop_
_entity_poly.entity_id
_entity_poly.type
_entity_poly.pdbx_seq_one_letter_code
_entity_poly.pdbx_strand_id
1 'polypeptide(L)'
;MAPLIFLLLLSQILVCIAVDIINSTSLLSGTTQRIVSQGKKFTLGFYSPTQGNTTSSSSSNSYYIAIWYSDILSVTTATSDLPVSDPARAALAMGSDGNLVLFDHSRNMELWSTNWRSIDHPTNTWLPGGKLGLNKITGVSQRLVPWKNMADPSPGLFTLELDPNGTPQFFIRWNLSITYWSSGPWNGHNFTLAPEMTIGLTFDIPFINNDTEGYLFYSLSDVGGQIKHLSWMDSSQQWMLVWAQPPIQCEVYALCGAAATSMP
;
A
#
# COMPACT_ATOMS: atom_id res chain seq x y z
N MET A 1 47.43 35.52 -26.60
CA MET A 1 46.97 35.19 -25.22
C MET A 1 45.47 35.45 -25.14
N ALA A 2 44.63 34.43 -25.39
CA ALA A 2 43.21 34.37 -25.02
C ALA A 2 42.52 33.11 -25.60
N PRO A 3 42.83 31.89 -25.11
CA PRO A 3 41.82 30.85 -25.20
C PRO A 3 41.55 30.10 -23.88
N LEU A 4 42.28 30.40 -22.79
CA LEU A 4 42.14 29.66 -21.53
C LEU A 4 41.01 30.14 -20.60
N ILE A 5 40.48 31.35 -20.82
CA ILE A 5 39.52 31.97 -19.88
C ILE A 5 38.07 31.51 -20.13
N PHE A 6 37.74 31.02 -21.33
CA PHE A 6 36.36 30.62 -21.66
C PHE A 6 35.97 29.23 -21.11
N LEU A 7 36.96 28.38 -20.78
CA LEU A 7 36.72 27.01 -20.29
C LEU A 7 36.45 26.89 -18.78
N LEU A 8 36.67 27.96 -18.01
CA LEU A 8 36.40 27.98 -16.55
C LEU A 8 34.96 28.39 -16.20
N LEU A 9 34.21 28.99 -17.13
CA LEU A 9 32.83 29.45 -16.91
C LEU A 9 31.76 28.35 -17.04
N LEU A 10 32.12 27.14 -17.48
CA LEU A 10 31.22 25.97 -17.44
C LEU A 10 31.32 25.14 -16.14
N SER A 11 32.26 25.45 -15.23
CA SER A 11 32.45 24.66 -14.00
C SER A 11 31.48 25.00 -12.86
N GLN A 12 30.60 25.99 -13.02
CA GLN A 12 29.64 26.39 -11.99
C GLN A 12 28.19 26.44 -12.49
N ILE A 13 27.79 25.48 -13.33
CA ILE A 13 26.39 25.10 -13.36
C ILE A 13 26.11 24.34 -12.05
N LEU A 14 25.88 25.10 -10.99
CA LEU A 14 25.24 24.60 -9.79
C LEU A 14 23.81 24.26 -10.20
N VAL A 15 23.60 23.03 -10.67
CA VAL A 15 22.24 22.53 -10.90
C VAL A 15 21.60 22.48 -9.52
N CYS A 16 20.83 23.51 -9.19
CA CYS A 16 19.93 23.51 -8.05
C CYS A 16 18.77 22.57 -8.43
N ILE A 17 19.01 21.26 -8.36
CA ILE A 17 17.96 20.27 -8.46
C ILE A 17 17.30 20.29 -7.08
N ALA A 18 16.08 20.82 -7.03
CA ALA A 18 15.21 20.48 -5.91
C ALA A 18 14.93 18.98 -6.04
N VAL A 19 15.51 18.19 -5.13
CA VAL A 19 15.19 16.77 -5.02
C VAL A 19 13.86 16.69 -4.29
N ASP A 20 12.77 16.53 -5.04
CA ASP A 20 11.40 16.40 -4.54
C ASP A 20 10.95 14.93 -4.40
N ILE A 21 11.91 13.99 -4.44
CA ILE A 21 11.69 12.55 -4.44
C ILE A 21 12.43 11.89 -3.28
N ILE A 22 11.73 11.07 -2.47
CA ILE A 22 12.34 10.11 -1.54
C ILE A 22 12.41 8.76 -2.26
N ASN A 23 13.61 8.19 -2.34
CA ASN A 23 13.83 6.81 -2.80
C ASN A 23 14.31 5.92 -1.63
N SER A 24 14.51 4.62 -1.89
CA SER A 24 14.96 3.65 -0.88
C SER A 24 16.34 3.93 -0.27
N THR A 25 17.14 4.80 -0.89
CA THR A 25 18.45 5.23 -0.38
C THR A 25 18.41 6.60 0.27
N SER A 26 17.26 7.28 0.20
CA SER A 26 17.09 8.63 0.71
C SER A 26 16.82 8.55 2.21
N LEU A 27 17.70 9.21 2.97
CA LEU A 27 17.58 9.34 4.41
C LEU A 27 17.41 10.82 4.72
N LEU A 28 16.37 11.17 5.47
CA LEU A 28 16.20 12.49 6.07
C LEU A 28 16.53 12.36 7.55
N SER A 29 17.63 12.95 7.98
CA SER A 29 18.11 12.98 9.36
C SER A 29 18.69 14.35 9.72
N GLY A 30 18.51 14.75 10.97
CA GLY A 30 18.91 16.07 11.46
C GLY A 30 18.04 17.21 10.92
N THR A 31 18.31 18.43 11.39
CA THR A 31 17.49 19.62 11.09
C THR A 31 17.85 20.31 9.76
N THR A 32 18.95 19.88 9.14
CA THR A 32 19.50 20.48 7.91
C THR A 32 19.00 19.80 6.64
N GLN A 33 18.77 18.49 6.68
CA GLN A 33 18.27 17.73 5.54
C GLN A 33 16.78 17.97 5.36
N ARG A 34 16.37 18.32 4.13
CA ARG A 34 15.00 18.71 3.79
C ARG A 34 14.70 18.37 2.34
N ILE A 35 13.43 18.13 2.06
CA ILE A 35 12.90 18.02 0.70
C ILE A 35 12.10 19.26 0.40
N VAL A 36 12.42 19.89 -0.73
CA VAL A 36 11.77 21.13 -1.17
C VAL A 36 11.03 20.83 -2.46
N SER A 37 9.74 21.13 -2.48
CA SER A 37 8.90 20.89 -3.66
C SER A 37 9.42 21.68 -4.87
N GLN A 38 9.14 21.20 -6.07
CA GLN A 38 9.33 21.99 -7.28
C GLN A 38 8.63 23.35 -7.12
N GLY A 39 9.33 24.44 -7.43
CA GLY A 39 8.84 25.81 -7.20
C GLY A 39 8.94 26.33 -5.76
N LYS A 40 9.58 25.59 -4.84
CA LYS A 40 9.92 26.00 -3.46
C LYS A 40 8.75 26.39 -2.56
N LYS A 41 7.53 25.96 -2.88
CA LYS A 41 6.33 26.29 -2.09
C LYS A 41 6.27 25.51 -0.78
N PHE A 42 6.64 24.23 -0.81
CA PHE A 42 6.58 23.35 0.35
C PHE A 42 7.95 22.80 0.72
N THR A 43 8.19 22.65 2.01
CA THR A 43 9.36 21.98 2.55
C THR A 43 8.93 20.89 3.53
N LEU A 44 9.50 19.69 3.38
CA LEU A 44 9.39 18.56 4.31
C LEU A 44 10.72 18.42 5.07
N GLY A 45 10.65 18.22 6.38
CA GLY A 45 11.82 17.92 7.21
C GLY A 45 11.52 17.95 8.71
N PHE A 46 12.58 17.91 9.53
CA PHE A 46 12.46 18.08 10.97
C PHE A 46 12.19 19.53 11.33
N TYR A 47 11.13 19.73 12.11
CA TYR A 47 10.63 21.02 12.54
C TYR A 47 10.42 21.04 14.06
N SER A 48 10.73 22.16 14.71
CA SER A 48 10.42 22.41 16.11
C SER A 48 9.53 23.65 16.18
N PRO A 49 8.29 23.55 16.71
CA PRO A 49 7.48 24.72 16.96
C PRO A 49 8.13 25.54 18.08
N THR A 50 8.73 26.68 17.77
CA THR A 50 9.22 27.60 18.82
C THR A 50 8.04 28.24 19.54
N GLN A 51 8.07 28.17 20.87
CA GLN A 51 7.09 28.72 21.80
C GLN A 51 6.92 30.24 21.58
N GLY A 52 5.72 30.66 21.18
CA GLY A 52 5.34 32.08 21.22
C GLY A 52 5.48 32.61 22.65
N ASN A 53 6.10 33.78 22.79
CA ASN A 53 6.29 34.58 24.01
C ASN A 53 5.63 34.02 25.28
N THR A 54 6.25 33.05 25.95
CA THR A 54 5.92 32.71 27.32
C THR A 54 7.21 32.50 28.10
N THR A 55 7.42 33.37 29.08
CA THR A 55 8.59 33.44 29.96
C THR A 55 8.56 32.34 31.02
N SER A 56 8.59 31.08 30.60
CA SER A 56 8.78 29.95 31.50
C SER A 56 9.83 29.00 30.94
N SER A 57 11.01 29.09 31.52
CA SER A 57 12.17 28.23 31.36
C SER A 57 11.83 26.75 31.61
N SER A 58 11.46 26.04 30.54
CA SER A 58 11.59 24.58 30.41
C SER A 58 11.43 24.20 28.93
N SER A 59 12.31 24.71 28.07
CA SER A 59 12.27 24.44 26.63
C SER A 59 12.80 23.03 26.32
N SER A 60 11.97 22.00 26.50
CA SER A 60 12.21 20.74 25.78
C SER A 60 11.85 20.99 24.31
N ASN A 61 12.86 21.31 23.48
CA ASN A 61 12.66 21.44 22.04
C ASN A 61 12.08 20.12 21.52
N SER A 62 10.80 20.15 21.16
CA SER A 62 10.09 19.00 20.65
C SER A 62 10.16 19.06 19.13
N TYR A 63 10.86 18.10 18.53
CA TYR A 63 11.00 18.01 17.08
C TYR A 63 9.93 17.08 16.50
N TYR A 64 9.48 17.38 15.29
CA TYR A 64 8.50 16.60 14.54
C TYR A 64 8.92 16.56 13.07
N ILE A 65 8.51 15.54 12.34
CA ILE A 65 8.50 15.61 10.87
C ILE A 65 7.24 16.35 10.44
N ALA A 66 7.42 17.41 9.65
CA ALA A 66 6.33 18.26 9.19
C ALA A 66 6.52 18.73 7.74
N ILE A 67 5.41 19.12 7.11
CA ILE A 67 5.39 19.85 5.85
C ILE A 67 4.96 21.30 6.15
N TRP A 68 5.71 22.27 5.64
CA TRP A 68 5.38 23.69 5.84
C TRP A 68 5.54 24.50 4.55
N TYR A 69 4.83 25.63 4.49
CA TYR A 69 4.95 26.58 3.40
C TYR A 69 6.23 27.41 3.58
N SER A 70 6.99 27.63 2.52
CA SER A 70 8.26 28.38 2.64
C SER A 70 8.06 29.86 2.98
N ASP A 71 6.94 30.46 2.53
CA ASP A 71 6.69 31.90 2.67
C ASP A 71 5.74 32.27 3.83
N ILE A 72 5.20 31.27 4.55
CA ILE A 72 4.24 31.48 5.65
C ILE A 72 4.66 30.60 6.82
N LEU A 73 4.80 31.19 8.02
CA LEU A 73 5.01 30.48 9.29
C LEU A 73 3.75 29.73 9.74
N SER A 74 3.19 28.89 8.87
CA SER A 74 2.05 28.03 9.18
C SER A 74 2.42 26.61 8.78
N VAL A 75 2.52 25.74 9.79
CA VAL A 75 2.82 24.33 9.62
C VAL A 75 1.52 23.60 9.29
N THR A 76 1.55 22.82 8.23
CA THR A 76 0.41 21.98 7.84
C THR A 76 0.82 20.53 8.08
N THR A 77 0.39 19.99 9.22
CA THR A 77 0.52 18.60 9.67
C THR A 77 1.91 18.16 10.19
N ALA A 78 1.95 17.78 11.46
CA ALA A 78 2.99 16.94 12.04
C ALA A 78 2.56 15.47 11.88
N THR A 79 3.50 14.61 11.50
CA THR A 79 3.18 13.21 11.13
C THR A 79 3.09 12.26 12.33
N SER A 80 3.63 12.62 13.50
CA SER A 80 3.61 11.78 14.71
C SER A 80 3.00 12.51 15.92
N ASP A 81 2.18 11.80 16.70
CA ASP A 81 1.64 12.28 17.99
C ASP A 81 2.72 12.38 19.08
N LEU A 82 3.86 11.69 18.86
CA LEU A 82 5.02 11.74 19.73
C LEU A 82 6.14 12.58 19.10
N PRO A 83 6.75 13.51 19.86
CA PRO A 83 7.92 14.25 19.40
C PRO A 83 9.12 13.33 19.26
N VAL A 84 10.02 13.69 18.35
CA VAL A 84 11.35 13.14 18.17
C VAL A 84 12.26 13.64 19.30
N SER A 85 12.99 12.72 19.95
CA SER A 85 13.86 13.06 21.09
C SER A 85 15.15 13.76 20.68
N ASP A 86 15.78 13.31 19.59
CA ASP A 86 16.97 13.92 19.02
C ASP A 86 16.90 13.80 17.49
N PRO A 87 16.72 14.92 16.74
CA PRO A 87 16.60 14.88 15.29
C PRO A 87 17.88 14.38 14.60
N ALA A 88 19.07 14.54 15.20
CA ALA A 88 20.32 14.01 14.66
C ALA A 88 20.42 12.49 14.77
N ARG A 89 19.62 11.90 15.66
CA ARG A 89 19.49 10.46 15.87
C ARG A 89 18.11 9.93 15.47
N ALA A 90 17.41 10.69 14.63
CA ALA A 90 16.15 10.26 14.03
C ALA A 90 16.26 10.26 12.51
N ALA A 91 15.45 9.43 11.89
CA ALA A 91 15.50 9.18 10.46
C ALA A 91 14.08 9.02 9.91
N LEU A 92 13.78 9.74 8.83
CA LEU A 92 12.67 9.43 7.94
C LEU A 92 13.25 8.75 6.69
N ALA A 93 12.90 7.48 6.49
CA ALA A 93 13.42 6.64 5.41
C ALA A 93 12.38 5.63 4.93
N MET A 94 12.57 5.13 3.72
CA MET A 94 11.74 4.07 3.16
C MET A 94 12.22 2.71 3.68
N GLY A 95 11.30 1.97 4.33
CA GLY A 95 11.51 0.60 4.76
C GLY A 95 11.56 -0.38 3.59
N SER A 96 12.00 -1.60 3.86
CA SER A 96 12.06 -2.68 2.86
C SER A 96 10.69 -3.12 2.34
N ASP A 97 9.64 -2.81 3.08
CA ASP A 97 8.23 -3.04 2.74
C ASP A 97 7.63 -1.90 1.89
N GLY A 98 8.42 -0.86 1.57
CA GLY A 98 8.00 0.30 0.80
C GLY A 98 7.28 1.39 1.61
N ASN A 99 7.12 1.19 2.92
CA ASN A 99 6.55 2.21 3.79
C ASN A 99 7.56 3.29 4.14
N LEU A 100 7.10 4.54 4.29
CA LEU A 100 7.92 5.61 4.84
C LEU A 100 7.83 5.57 6.36
N VAL A 101 8.97 5.43 7.03
CA VAL A 101 9.06 5.20 8.47
C VAL A 101 9.86 6.33 9.12
N LEU A 102 9.31 6.89 10.20
CA LEU A 102 10.00 7.79 11.12
C LEU A 102 10.50 6.98 12.32
N PHE A 103 11.81 6.82 12.44
CA PHE A 103 12.45 6.07 13.52
C PHE A 103 13.30 6.98 14.41
N ASP A 104 13.18 6.81 15.72
CA ASP A 104 13.99 7.49 16.73
C ASP A 104 15.02 6.51 17.31
N HIS A 105 16.27 6.62 16.87
CA HIS A 105 17.36 5.74 17.32
C HIS A 105 17.84 6.05 18.75
N SER A 106 17.45 7.18 19.35
CA SER A 106 17.75 7.45 20.76
C SER A 106 16.86 6.62 21.67
N ARG A 107 15.58 6.44 21.30
CA ARG A 107 14.63 5.59 22.01
C ARG A 107 14.56 4.16 21.45
N ASN A 108 15.19 3.91 20.31
CA ASN A 108 15.07 2.67 19.55
C ASN A 108 13.59 2.32 19.26
N MET A 109 12.84 3.29 18.72
CA MET A 109 11.40 3.21 18.57
C MET A 109 10.94 3.80 17.23
N GLU A 110 10.03 3.09 16.56
CA GLU A 110 9.25 3.65 15.44
C GLU A 110 8.22 4.63 15.98
N LEU A 111 8.26 5.87 15.50
CA LEU A 111 7.30 6.91 15.90
C LEU A 111 6.10 6.98 14.98
N TRP A 112 6.30 6.64 13.70
CA TRP A 112 5.27 6.69 12.68
C TRP A 112 5.68 5.90 11.44
N SER A 113 4.69 5.34 10.73
CA SER A 113 4.85 4.71 9.42
C SER A 113 3.62 4.99 8.55
N THR A 114 3.80 5.03 7.23
CA THR A 114 2.67 5.16 6.28
C THR A 114 1.65 4.05 6.40
N ASN A 115 2.05 2.86 6.88
CA ASN A 115 1.20 1.67 6.99
C ASN A 115 0.40 1.37 5.71
N TRP A 116 0.95 1.74 4.56
CA TRP A 116 0.35 1.57 3.26
C TRP A 116 0.62 0.17 2.76
N ARG A 117 -0.39 -0.46 2.16
CA ARG A 117 -0.29 -1.79 1.56
C ARG A 117 -0.97 -1.77 0.21
N SER A 118 -0.25 -2.14 -0.84
CA SER A 118 -0.78 -2.22 -2.20
C SER A 118 -2.01 -3.13 -2.30
N ILE A 119 -2.06 -4.18 -1.47
CA ILE A 119 -3.14 -5.15 -1.46
C ILE A 119 -4.48 -4.58 -0.99
N ASP A 120 -4.46 -3.48 -0.23
CA ASP A 120 -5.64 -2.74 0.22
C ASP A 120 -6.11 -1.70 -0.82
N HIS A 121 -5.32 -1.49 -1.88
CA HIS A 121 -5.57 -0.54 -2.98
C HIS A 121 -5.39 -1.20 -4.35
N PRO A 122 -6.21 -2.19 -4.70
CA PRO A 122 -6.08 -2.89 -5.98
C PRO A 122 -6.40 -1.96 -7.16
N THR A 123 -5.82 -2.26 -8.31
CA THR A 123 -6.13 -1.60 -9.59
C THR A 123 -7.05 -2.48 -10.42
N ASN A 124 -6.56 -3.18 -11.44
CA ASN A 124 -7.36 -4.03 -12.30
C ASN A 124 -7.43 -5.50 -11.85
N THR A 125 -6.59 -5.88 -10.88
CA THR A 125 -6.38 -7.27 -10.46
C THR A 125 -6.55 -7.41 -8.96
N TRP A 126 -7.25 -8.45 -8.54
CA TRP A 126 -7.39 -8.82 -7.13
C TRP A 126 -6.49 -9.99 -6.78
N LEU A 127 -5.57 -9.79 -5.83
CA LEU A 127 -4.52 -10.75 -5.46
C LEU A 127 -4.87 -11.56 -4.19
N PRO A 128 -4.30 -12.77 -4.02
CA PRO A 128 -4.53 -13.57 -2.82
C PRO A 128 -4.07 -12.84 -1.56
N GLY A 129 -4.84 -12.96 -0.48
CA GLY A 129 -4.60 -12.27 0.79
C GLY A 129 -5.20 -10.86 0.87
N GLY A 130 -5.76 -10.34 -0.24
CA GLY A 130 -6.47 -9.07 -0.28
C GLY A 130 -7.96 -9.23 -0.04
N LYS A 131 -8.59 -8.23 0.57
CA LYS A 131 -10.05 -8.14 0.65
C LYS A 131 -10.58 -7.33 -0.53
N LEU A 132 -11.57 -7.86 -1.24
CA LEU A 132 -12.35 -7.09 -2.21
C LEU A 132 -13.72 -6.81 -1.60
N GLY A 133 -13.94 -5.59 -1.10
CA GLY A 133 -15.14 -5.30 -0.34
C GLY A 133 -15.27 -3.85 0.12
N LEU A 134 -16.07 -3.67 1.17
CA LEU A 134 -16.37 -2.39 1.79
C LEU A 134 -16.24 -2.53 3.31
N ASN A 135 -15.47 -1.64 3.92
CA ASN A 135 -15.57 -1.38 5.34
C ASN A 135 -16.77 -0.46 5.59
N LYS A 136 -17.79 -0.98 6.28
CA LYS A 136 -19.07 -0.28 6.52
C LYS A 136 -18.95 0.80 7.59
N ILE A 137 -17.93 0.73 8.43
CA ILE A 137 -17.65 1.73 9.47
C ILE A 137 -16.94 2.95 8.88
N THR A 138 -15.88 2.72 8.10
CA THR A 138 -15.07 3.80 7.53
C THR A 138 -15.56 4.27 6.16
N GLY A 139 -16.41 3.48 5.50
CA GLY A 139 -16.86 3.73 4.12
C GLY A 139 -15.79 3.44 3.06
N VAL A 140 -14.63 2.91 3.45
CA VAL A 140 -13.54 2.60 2.52
C VAL A 140 -13.91 1.36 1.69
N SER A 141 -14.00 1.55 0.38
CA SER A 141 -14.32 0.49 -0.60
C SER A 141 -13.09 0.13 -1.42
N GLN A 142 -12.77 -1.17 -1.46
CA GLN A 142 -11.81 -1.72 -2.41
C GLN A 142 -12.52 -1.95 -3.74
N ARG A 143 -11.97 -1.34 -4.80
CA ARG A 143 -12.57 -1.31 -6.13
C ARG A 143 -11.61 -1.89 -7.14
N LEU A 144 -12.11 -2.68 -8.09
CA LEU A 144 -11.32 -3.04 -9.27
C LEU A 144 -11.68 -2.13 -10.43
N VAL A 145 -10.66 -1.48 -10.98
CA VAL A 145 -10.77 -0.61 -12.14
C VAL A 145 -9.89 -1.19 -13.24
N PRO A 146 -10.47 -1.63 -14.37
CA PRO A 146 -9.68 -2.17 -15.46
C PRO A 146 -8.81 -1.08 -16.06
N TRP A 147 -7.78 -1.50 -16.77
CA TRP A 147 -7.04 -0.60 -17.64
C TRP A 147 -7.95 -0.04 -18.73
N LYS A 148 -7.63 1.16 -19.20
CA LYS A 148 -8.35 1.81 -20.28
C LYS A 148 -8.29 0.98 -21.56
N ASN A 149 -7.16 0.34 -21.84
CA ASN A 149 -6.99 -0.69 -22.87
C ASN A 149 -5.66 -1.46 -22.66
N MET A 150 -5.33 -2.41 -23.55
CA MET A 150 -4.11 -3.23 -23.45
C MET A 150 -2.80 -2.44 -23.52
N ALA A 151 -2.79 -1.25 -24.14
CA ALA A 151 -1.60 -0.42 -24.29
C ALA A 151 -1.51 0.70 -23.24
N ASP A 152 -2.63 1.04 -22.59
CA ASP A 152 -2.76 2.17 -21.67
C ASP A 152 -3.27 1.67 -20.30
N PRO A 153 -2.38 1.52 -19.29
CA PRO A 153 -2.74 1.05 -17.97
C PRO A 153 -3.45 2.10 -17.10
N SER A 154 -3.75 3.29 -17.64
CA SER A 154 -4.56 4.27 -16.93
C SER A 154 -5.97 3.74 -16.60
N PRO A 155 -6.64 4.29 -15.57
CA PRO A 155 -7.97 3.84 -15.18
C PRO A 155 -9.00 3.90 -16.32
N GLY A 156 -9.69 2.79 -16.56
CA GLY A 156 -10.79 2.66 -17.50
C GLY A 156 -12.13 3.19 -16.96
N LEU A 157 -13.20 2.98 -17.75
CA LEU A 157 -14.54 3.50 -17.43
C LEU A 157 -15.39 2.57 -16.55
N PHE A 158 -14.95 1.33 -16.34
CA PHE A 158 -15.70 0.35 -15.56
C PHE A 158 -15.13 0.27 -14.14
N THR A 159 -15.97 -0.13 -13.18
CA THR A 159 -15.52 -0.35 -11.81
C THR A 159 -16.33 -1.48 -11.19
N LEU A 160 -15.66 -2.51 -10.69
CA LEU A 160 -16.28 -3.53 -9.85
C LEU A 160 -16.16 -3.10 -8.38
N GLU A 161 -17.28 -3.00 -7.68
CA GLU A 161 -17.32 -2.68 -6.26
C GLU A 161 -18.49 -3.35 -5.54
N LEU A 162 -18.36 -3.55 -4.22
CA LEU A 162 -19.50 -3.91 -3.38
C LEU A 162 -20.40 -2.69 -3.20
N ASP A 163 -21.72 -2.87 -3.17
CA ASP A 163 -22.67 -1.76 -3.06
C ASP A 163 -22.41 -0.91 -1.81
N PRO A 164 -22.04 0.37 -1.96
CA PRO A 164 -21.80 1.26 -0.82
C PRO A 164 -23.08 1.58 -0.04
N ASN A 165 -24.26 1.34 -0.61
CA ASN A 165 -25.55 1.58 0.06
C ASN A 165 -25.95 0.46 1.01
N GLY A 166 -25.11 -0.57 1.16
CA GLY A 166 -25.25 -1.60 2.19
C GLY A 166 -25.98 -2.87 1.75
N THR A 167 -26.41 -2.98 0.48
CA THR A 167 -26.90 -4.27 -0.01
C THR A 167 -25.72 -5.21 -0.26
N PRO A 168 -25.80 -6.49 0.12
CA PRO A 168 -24.70 -7.43 -0.07
C PRO A 168 -24.65 -7.92 -1.52
N GLN A 169 -24.33 -7.03 -2.46
CA GLN A 169 -24.19 -7.33 -3.89
C GLN A 169 -23.06 -6.53 -4.52
N PHE A 170 -22.40 -7.11 -5.52
CA PHE A 170 -21.41 -6.42 -6.33
C PHE A 170 -22.03 -5.80 -7.58
N PHE A 171 -21.53 -4.65 -7.97
CA PHE A 171 -21.88 -3.99 -9.20
C PHE A 171 -20.66 -3.77 -10.08
N ILE A 172 -20.84 -3.92 -11.39
CA ILE A 172 -19.99 -3.24 -12.36
C ILE A 172 -20.69 -1.93 -12.71
N ARG A 173 -20.04 -0.81 -12.42
CA ARG A 173 -20.51 0.53 -12.78
C ARG A 173 -19.77 1.04 -13.99
N TRP A 174 -20.48 1.70 -14.90
CA TRP A 174 -19.91 2.54 -15.94
C TRP A 174 -19.87 4.00 -15.46
N ASN A 175 -18.69 4.60 -15.55
CA ASN A 175 -18.42 5.98 -15.12
C ASN A 175 -18.88 6.26 -13.67
N LEU A 176 -18.68 5.27 -12.78
CA LEU A 176 -19.06 5.26 -11.35
C LEU A 176 -20.55 5.51 -11.02
N SER A 177 -21.40 5.72 -12.03
CA SER A 177 -22.75 6.23 -11.84
C SER A 177 -23.82 5.27 -12.36
N ILE A 178 -23.57 4.63 -13.51
CA ILE A 178 -24.54 3.77 -14.17
C ILE A 178 -24.23 2.32 -13.83
N THR A 179 -25.17 1.60 -13.23
CA THR A 179 -25.03 0.15 -13.04
C THR A 179 -25.11 -0.55 -14.40
N TYR A 180 -24.00 -1.17 -14.81
CA TYR A 180 -23.89 -1.94 -16.04
C TYR A 180 -24.24 -3.42 -15.80
N TRP A 181 -23.84 -3.96 -14.65
CA TRP A 181 -24.10 -5.35 -14.25
C TRP A 181 -24.20 -5.46 -12.73
N SER A 182 -24.95 -6.46 -12.25
CA SER A 182 -25.08 -6.81 -10.84
C SER A 182 -24.89 -8.30 -10.63
N SER A 183 -24.21 -8.68 -9.54
CA SER A 183 -24.14 -10.06 -9.06
C SER A 183 -25.49 -10.57 -8.56
N GLY A 184 -26.42 -9.67 -8.27
CA GLY A 184 -27.58 -9.93 -7.43
C GLY A 184 -27.19 -10.04 -5.94
N PRO A 185 -28.17 -9.94 -5.02
CA PRO A 185 -27.93 -10.03 -3.59
C PRO A 185 -27.36 -11.39 -3.18
N TRP A 186 -26.54 -11.38 -2.13
CA TRP A 186 -26.09 -12.56 -1.42
C TRP A 186 -27.25 -13.24 -0.70
N ASN A 187 -27.45 -14.54 -0.94
CA ASN A 187 -28.53 -15.33 -0.32
C ASN A 187 -28.06 -16.22 0.84
N GLY A 188 -26.79 -16.13 1.25
CA GLY A 188 -26.17 -17.00 2.26
C GLY A 188 -25.24 -18.06 1.68
N HIS A 189 -25.40 -18.42 0.40
CA HIS A 189 -24.55 -19.41 -0.28
C HIS A 189 -23.91 -18.86 -1.55
N ASN A 190 -24.62 -18.04 -2.31
CA ASN A 190 -24.12 -17.42 -3.53
C ASN A 190 -24.80 -16.08 -3.84
N PHE A 191 -24.30 -15.40 -4.86
CA PHE A 191 -24.97 -14.25 -5.45
C PHE A 191 -26.01 -14.72 -6.47
N THR A 192 -27.26 -14.21 -6.36
CA THR A 192 -28.41 -14.78 -7.09
C THR A 192 -28.32 -14.72 -8.62
N LEU A 193 -27.56 -13.76 -9.18
CA LEU A 193 -27.36 -13.60 -10.63
C LEU A 193 -25.92 -13.96 -11.06
N ALA A 194 -25.08 -14.38 -10.12
CA ALA A 194 -23.70 -14.78 -10.36
C ALA A 194 -23.29 -15.95 -9.45
N PRO A 195 -24.00 -17.10 -9.51
CA PRO A 195 -23.78 -18.18 -8.58
C PRO A 195 -22.38 -18.80 -8.68
N GLU A 196 -21.73 -18.70 -9.85
CA GLU A 196 -20.38 -19.22 -10.10
C GLU A 196 -19.28 -18.41 -9.38
N MET A 197 -19.57 -17.19 -8.94
CA MET A 197 -18.58 -16.29 -8.33
C MET A 197 -18.08 -16.80 -6.96
N THR A 198 -18.89 -17.58 -6.26
CA THR A 198 -18.58 -18.15 -4.94
C THR A 198 -18.77 -19.67 -4.88
N ILE A 199 -19.11 -20.31 -6.01
CA ILE A 199 -19.34 -21.76 -6.07
C ILE A 199 -18.55 -22.36 -7.24
N GLY A 200 -17.79 -23.42 -6.95
CA GLY A 200 -17.39 -24.42 -7.94
C GLY A 200 -16.29 -24.01 -8.91
N LEU A 201 -15.62 -22.87 -8.70
CA LEU A 201 -14.35 -22.59 -9.34
C LEU A 201 -13.22 -23.27 -8.55
N THR A 202 -12.06 -23.41 -9.20
CA THR A 202 -10.77 -23.86 -8.64
C THR A 202 -10.33 -23.08 -7.38
N PHE A 203 -11.10 -22.05 -6.99
CA PHE A 203 -10.94 -21.15 -5.85
C PHE A 203 -12.27 -21.06 -5.10
N ASP A 204 -12.28 -21.43 -3.83
CA ASP A 204 -13.42 -21.16 -2.95
C ASP A 204 -13.22 -19.74 -2.42
N ILE A 205 -14.14 -18.85 -2.79
CA ILE A 205 -14.03 -17.42 -2.53
C ILE A 205 -15.18 -17.04 -1.61
N PRO A 206 -15.03 -17.25 -0.28
CA PRO A 206 -16.08 -16.92 0.67
C PRO A 206 -16.41 -15.44 0.63
N PHE A 207 -17.70 -15.15 0.73
CA PHE A 207 -18.20 -13.81 0.98
C PHE A 207 -18.53 -13.65 2.47
N ILE A 208 -17.79 -12.79 3.15
CA ILE A 208 -18.02 -12.45 4.55
C ILE A 208 -18.83 -11.15 4.57
N ASN A 209 -19.95 -11.13 5.29
CA ASN A 209 -20.77 -9.94 5.43
C ASN A 209 -21.33 -9.84 6.85
N ASN A 210 -20.82 -8.87 7.62
CA ASN A 210 -21.22 -8.59 8.99
C ASN A 210 -21.51 -7.09 9.17
N ASP A 211 -21.70 -6.62 10.40
CA ASP A 211 -22.04 -5.22 10.66
C ASP A 211 -20.89 -4.23 10.39
N THR A 212 -19.64 -4.71 10.35
CA THR A 212 -18.45 -3.87 10.20
C THR A 212 -17.89 -3.86 8.77
N GLU A 213 -17.98 -4.96 8.05
CA GLU A 213 -17.43 -5.11 6.70
C GLU A 213 -18.19 -6.16 5.87
N GLY A 214 -18.14 -5.98 4.56
CA GLY A 214 -18.56 -6.98 3.57
C GLY A 214 -17.46 -7.16 2.55
N TYR A 215 -16.97 -8.39 2.31
CA TYR A 215 -15.85 -8.61 1.40
C TYR A 215 -15.76 -10.06 0.90
N LEU A 216 -15.17 -10.20 -0.29
CA LEU A 216 -14.64 -11.46 -0.78
C LEU A 216 -13.18 -11.59 -0.36
N PHE A 217 -12.77 -12.82 -0.04
CA PHE A 217 -11.39 -13.15 0.35
C PHE A 217 -10.98 -14.48 -0.25
N TYR A 218 -9.74 -14.59 -0.68
CA TYR A 218 -9.10 -15.87 -0.99
C TYR A 218 -7.63 -15.81 -0.62
N SER A 219 -7.04 -16.96 -0.30
CA SER A 219 -5.63 -17.06 0.06
C SER A 219 -5.00 -18.30 -0.59
N LEU A 220 -3.68 -18.26 -0.73
CA LEU A 220 -2.88 -19.40 -1.16
C LEU A 220 -2.01 -19.84 0.02
N SER A 221 -1.83 -21.14 0.19
CA SER A 221 -0.91 -21.72 1.17
C SER A 221 0.33 -22.25 0.46
N ASP A 222 1.52 -22.09 1.01
CA ASP A 222 2.71 -22.81 0.55
C ASP A 222 3.09 -23.83 1.63
N VAL A 223 3.05 -25.12 1.27
CA VAL A 223 3.41 -26.22 2.18
C VAL A 223 4.51 -27.05 1.53
N GLY A 224 5.75 -26.81 1.97
CA GLY A 224 6.92 -27.54 1.50
C GLY A 224 7.36 -27.16 0.08
N GLY A 225 7.23 -25.88 -0.30
CA GLY A 225 7.58 -25.35 -1.62
C GLY A 225 6.56 -25.67 -2.72
N GLN A 226 5.38 -26.15 -2.30
CA GLN A 226 4.25 -26.45 -3.16
C GLN A 226 3.11 -25.49 -2.78
N ILE A 227 2.77 -24.59 -3.71
CA ILE A 227 1.61 -23.71 -3.58
C ILE A 227 0.38 -24.61 -3.62
N LYS A 228 -0.46 -24.55 -2.61
CA LYS A 228 -1.71 -25.29 -2.47
C LYS A 228 -2.84 -24.32 -2.23
N HIS A 229 -3.93 -24.54 -2.94
CA HIS A 229 -5.21 -23.95 -2.61
C HIS A 229 -6.10 -25.03 -1.97
N LEU A 230 -6.52 -24.76 -0.73
CA LEU A 230 -7.33 -25.64 0.10
C LEU A 230 -8.68 -24.95 0.34
N SER A 231 -9.79 -25.66 0.12
CA SER A 231 -11.14 -25.19 0.47
C SER A 231 -11.69 -26.00 1.64
N TRP A 232 -12.38 -25.36 2.57
CA TRP A 232 -13.00 -26.02 3.71
C TRP A 232 -14.35 -26.61 3.31
N MET A 233 -14.52 -27.92 3.44
CA MET A 233 -15.80 -28.57 3.17
C MET A 233 -16.61 -28.75 4.46
N ASP A 234 -17.67 -27.96 4.62
CA ASP A 234 -18.57 -28.07 5.78
C ASP A 234 -19.22 -29.46 5.90
N SER A 235 -19.55 -30.10 4.77
CA SER A 235 -20.17 -31.43 4.74
C SER A 235 -19.30 -32.54 5.34
N SER A 236 -17.98 -32.36 5.33
CA SER A 236 -17.02 -33.37 5.81
C SER A 236 -16.06 -32.85 6.87
N GLN A 237 -16.21 -31.58 7.30
CA GLN A 237 -15.39 -30.94 8.34
C GLN A 237 -13.88 -31.11 8.11
N GLN A 238 -13.44 -30.98 6.85
CA GLN A 238 -12.05 -31.13 6.45
C GLN A 238 -11.66 -30.16 5.33
N TRP A 239 -10.37 -29.85 5.26
CA TRP A 239 -9.78 -29.10 4.14
C TRP A 239 -9.58 -30.03 2.94
N MET A 240 -10.18 -29.68 1.79
CA MET A 240 -9.98 -30.35 0.52
C MET A 240 -8.94 -29.60 -0.31
N LEU A 241 -7.94 -30.34 -0.84
CA LEU A 241 -7.00 -29.79 -1.81
C LEU A 241 -7.71 -29.61 -3.16
N VAL A 242 -7.82 -28.36 -3.62
CA VAL A 242 -8.44 -28.03 -4.90
C VAL A 242 -7.42 -28.12 -6.03
N TRP A 243 -6.23 -27.55 -5.82
CA TRP A 243 -5.08 -27.68 -6.72
C TRP A 243 -3.78 -27.36 -6.00
N ALA A 244 -2.67 -27.81 -6.58
CA ALA A 244 -1.33 -27.53 -6.12
C ALA A 244 -0.38 -27.22 -7.29
N GLN A 245 0.59 -26.34 -7.09
CA GLN A 245 1.65 -26.03 -8.04
C GLN A 245 3.03 -26.05 -7.34
N PRO A 246 4.01 -26.85 -7.83
CA PRO A 246 3.83 -27.90 -8.84
C PRO A 246 2.84 -28.98 -8.39
N PRO A 247 2.18 -29.75 -9.27
CA PRO A 247 1.17 -30.73 -8.85
C PRO A 247 1.76 -31.90 -8.03
N ILE A 248 3.02 -32.26 -8.31
CA ILE A 248 3.73 -33.34 -7.65
C ILE A 248 4.74 -32.75 -6.66
N GLN A 249 4.75 -33.25 -5.42
CA GLN A 249 5.60 -32.68 -4.37
C GLN A 249 7.10 -32.84 -4.69
N CYS A 250 7.50 -33.89 -5.40
CA CYS A 250 8.88 -34.09 -5.84
C CYS A 250 9.33 -33.21 -7.02
N GLU A 251 8.43 -32.46 -7.66
CA GLU A 251 8.81 -31.42 -8.62
C GLU A 251 9.25 -30.12 -7.92
N VAL A 252 8.99 -30.00 -6.62
CA VAL A 252 9.57 -28.92 -5.82
C VAL A 252 11.08 -29.12 -5.77
N TYR A 253 11.81 -28.09 -6.23
CA TYR A 253 13.25 -28.11 -6.33
C TYR A 253 13.90 -28.52 -4.99
N ALA A 254 14.80 -29.50 -5.07
CA ALA A 254 15.58 -30.03 -3.94
C ALA A 254 14.75 -30.63 -2.78
N LEU A 255 13.46 -30.91 -2.98
CA LEU A 255 12.61 -31.48 -1.92
C LEU A 255 12.69 -33.01 -1.83
N CYS A 256 12.76 -33.70 -2.97
CA CYS A 256 13.01 -35.14 -3.02
C CYS A 256 14.49 -35.38 -3.39
N GLY A 257 15.15 -36.29 -2.67
CA GLY A 257 16.53 -36.70 -2.98
C GLY A 257 16.66 -37.25 -4.40
N ALA A 258 17.90 -37.34 -4.90
CA ALA A 258 18.29 -37.57 -6.30
C ALA A 258 17.84 -38.89 -6.98
N ALA A 259 16.65 -39.41 -6.70
CA ALA A 259 16.14 -40.69 -7.21
C ALA A 259 14.65 -40.67 -7.61
N ALA A 260 14.08 -39.51 -7.97
CA ALA A 260 12.81 -39.48 -8.72
C ALA A 260 13.11 -39.08 -10.16
N THR A 261 13.62 -40.05 -10.93
CA THR A 261 13.80 -39.92 -12.38
C THR A 261 12.46 -39.63 -13.03
N SER A 262 12.46 -38.54 -13.81
CA SER A 262 11.56 -38.26 -14.93
C SER A 262 11.01 -39.50 -15.61
N MET A 263 9.74 -39.47 -16.02
CA MET A 263 9.22 -40.06 -17.27
C MET A 263 7.69 -39.90 -17.36
N PRO A 264 7.13 -39.84 -18.58
CA PRO A 264 7.22 -38.80 -19.61
C PRO A 264 5.96 -37.90 -19.66
#